data_AF-A0A7M5X186-F1
#
_entry.id   AF-A0A7M5X186-F1
#
_cell.length_a   1.000
_cell.length_b   1.000
_cell.length_c   1.000
_cell.angle_alpha   90.00
_cell.angle_beta   90.00
_cell.angle_gamma   90.00
#
_symmetry.space_group_name_H-M   'P 1'
#
loop_
_entity.id
_entity.type
_entity.pdbx_description
1 polymer ?
#
loop_
_entity_poly.entity_id
_entity_poly.type
_entity_poly.pdbx_seq_one_letter_code
_entity_poly.pdbx_strand_id
1 'polypeptide(L)'
;MQHANTDCPCVEITCRFTGCDVHFLRKAKQQHEQDCPMKEMNCDYCHQVIKVSQEQEHYTDCVSYPTVCSNQGCQYLAPRDQVADHQSTDCLYQNIFCSFNDVGCKVKVLRKDLLDHETAANVSHTKLLLQKHLQTNTELAETKQDLVETKTKLNVTNDELYATKEQLDITNIELAGTKEKLNETSDDLNVTKDQLDITNIELAETKEQLNETSDELYVMIC
;
A
#
# COMPACT_ATOMS: atom_id res chain seq x y z
N MET A 1 -39.50 -53.43 -59.95
CA MET A 1 -38.09 -53.44 -59.52
C MET A 1 -37.81 -52.12 -58.83
N GLN A 2 -37.74 -52.16 -57.50
CA GLN A 2 -37.30 -51.04 -56.66
C GLN A 2 -35.83 -50.76 -57.00
N HIS A 3 -35.56 -49.71 -57.78
CA HIS A 3 -34.23 -49.12 -57.69
C HIS A 3 -34.16 -48.44 -56.32
N ALA A 4 -33.29 -48.97 -55.47
CA ALA A 4 -32.98 -48.39 -54.18
C ALA A 4 -32.66 -46.90 -54.38
N ASN A 5 -33.54 -46.06 -53.87
CA ASN A 5 -33.54 -44.60 -54.02
C ASN A 5 -32.32 -43.94 -53.36
N THR A 6 -31.45 -44.74 -52.74
CA THR A 6 -30.30 -44.30 -51.95
C THR A 6 -29.09 -43.89 -52.79
N ASP A 7 -28.90 -44.46 -54.00
CA ASP A 7 -27.67 -44.28 -54.81
C ASP A 7 -27.88 -43.72 -56.23
N CYS A 8 -29.08 -43.19 -56.55
CA CYS A 8 -29.33 -42.65 -57.89
C CYS A 8 -28.53 -41.34 -58.15
N PRO A 9 -27.66 -41.27 -59.19
CA PRO A 9 -26.85 -40.09 -59.52
C PRO A 9 -27.66 -38.86 -59.94
N CYS A 10 -28.89 -39.06 -60.42
CA CYS A 10 -29.79 -38.04 -60.96
C CYS A 10 -30.83 -37.53 -59.95
N VAL A 11 -30.75 -37.95 -58.68
CA VAL A 11 -31.61 -37.42 -57.62
C VAL A 11 -31.08 -36.06 -57.16
N GLU A 12 -31.99 -35.10 -57.01
CA GLU A 12 -31.74 -33.81 -56.39
C GLU A 12 -31.58 -33.99 -54.87
N ILE A 13 -30.50 -33.45 -54.33
CA ILE A 13 -30.17 -33.48 -52.90
C ILE A 13 -29.84 -32.07 -52.42
N THR A 14 -30.07 -31.81 -51.14
CA THR A 14 -29.68 -30.55 -50.47
C THR A 14 -28.25 -30.64 -49.97
N CYS A 15 -27.56 -29.50 -49.93
CA CYS A 15 -26.26 -29.39 -49.27
C CYS A 15 -26.31 -29.87 -47.82
N ARG A 16 -25.26 -30.57 -47.37
CA ARG A 16 -25.15 -31.03 -45.98
C ARG A 16 -24.62 -29.97 -45.01
N PHE A 17 -24.04 -28.88 -45.51
CA PHE A 17 -23.46 -27.84 -44.67
C PHE A 17 -24.54 -26.90 -44.14
N THR A 18 -24.57 -26.72 -42.82
CA THR A 18 -25.56 -25.90 -42.12
C THR A 18 -25.54 -24.46 -42.62
N GLY A 19 -26.68 -23.96 -43.09
CA GLY A 19 -26.84 -22.61 -43.65
C GLY A 19 -26.65 -22.53 -45.17
N CYS A 20 -26.50 -23.66 -45.86
CA CYS A 20 -26.51 -23.71 -47.32
C CYS A 20 -27.81 -24.36 -47.82
N ASP A 21 -28.71 -23.56 -48.40
CA ASP A 21 -30.00 -24.03 -48.93
C ASP A 21 -29.93 -24.42 -50.42
N VAL A 22 -28.72 -24.67 -50.94
CA VAL A 22 -28.54 -25.02 -52.37
C VAL A 22 -28.93 -26.49 -52.60
N HIS A 23 -29.75 -26.70 -53.63
CA HIS A 23 -30.10 -28.01 -54.14
C HIS A 23 -29.33 -28.31 -55.43
N PHE A 24 -28.87 -29.55 -55.59
CA PHE A 24 -28.09 -29.99 -56.76
C PHE A 24 -28.24 -31.49 -56.99
N LEU A 25 -27.94 -31.94 -58.21
CA LEU A 25 -27.91 -33.39 -58.52
C LEU A 25 -26.80 -34.09 -57.75
N ARG A 26 -27.04 -35.30 -57.24
CA ARG A 26 -26.05 -36.10 -56.48
C ARG A 26 -24.68 -36.20 -57.17
N LYS A 27 -24.64 -36.31 -58.50
CA LYS A 27 -23.39 -36.32 -59.29
C LYS A 27 -22.53 -35.06 -59.15
N ALA A 28 -23.13 -33.91 -58.81
CA ALA A 28 -22.46 -32.62 -58.62
C ALA A 28 -22.06 -32.35 -57.15
N LYS A 29 -22.36 -33.29 -56.23
CA LYS A 29 -22.10 -33.15 -54.79
C LYS A 29 -20.66 -32.78 -54.48
N GLN A 30 -19.70 -33.51 -55.04
CA GLN A 30 -18.29 -33.29 -54.74
C GLN A 30 -17.82 -31.90 -55.15
N GLN A 31 -18.24 -31.42 -56.32
CA GLN A 31 -17.90 -30.08 -56.79
C GLN A 31 -18.51 -29.01 -55.88
N HIS A 32 -19.80 -29.11 -55.57
CA HIS A 32 -20.44 -28.14 -54.67
C HIS A 32 -19.80 -28.14 -53.28
N GLU A 33 -19.53 -29.31 -52.69
CA GLU A 33 -18.93 -29.38 -51.35
C GLU A 33 -17.47 -28.91 -51.30
N GLN A 34 -16.75 -28.88 -52.42
CA GLN A 34 -15.42 -28.27 -52.49
C GLN A 34 -15.51 -26.75 -52.37
N ASP A 35 -16.47 -26.14 -53.08
CA ASP A 35 -16.62 -24.69 -53.22
C ASP A 35 -17.71 -24.09 -52.32
N CYS A 36 -18.32 -24.89 -51.42
CA CYS A 36 -19.46 -24.45 -50.63
C CYS A 36 -19.05 -23.32 -49.65
N PRO A 37 -19.67 -22.13 -49.73
CA PRO A 37 -19.31 -21.01 -48.85
C PRO A 37 -19.59 -21.29 -47.35
N MET A 38 -20.50 -22.22 -47.05
CA MET A 38 -20.87 -22.60 -45.67
C MET A 38 -20.02 -23.75 -45.12
N LYS A 39 -19.09 -24.28 -45.92
CA LYS A 39 -18.13 -25.27 -45.45
C LYS A 39 -17.21 -24.64 -44.41
N GLU A 40 -16.98 -25.36 -43.33
CA GLU A 40 -16.02 -24.98 -42.30
C GLU A 40 -14.59 -25.31 -42.73
N MET A 41 -13.67 -24.43 -42.34
CA MET A 41 -12.23 -24.56 -42.52
C MET A 41 -11.52 -24.06 -41.26
N ASN A 42 -10.28 -24.48 -41.07
CA ASN A 42 -9.43 -23.91 -40.03
C ASN A 42 -8.71 -22.69 -40.62
N CYS A 43 -8.72 -21.57 -39.90
CA CYS A 43 -7.89 -20.42 -40.25
C CYS A 43 -6.41 -20.83 -40.27
N ASP A 44 -5.68 -20.47 -41.33
CA ASP A 44 -4.25 -20.80 -41.46
C ASP A 44 -3.38 -20.10 -40.41
N TYR A 45 -3.90 -19.03 -39.78
CA TYR A 45 -3.16 -18.21 -38.84
C TYR A 45 -3.49 -18.50 -37.37
N CYS A 46 -4.77 -18.48 -37.00
CA CYS A 46 -5.21 -18.67 -35.60
C CYS A 46 -5.82 -20.06 -35.34
N HIS A 47 -5.99 -20.87 -36.39
CA HIS A 47 -6.57 -22.23 -36.34
C HIS A 47 -8.01 -22.32 -35.80
N GLN A 48 -8.70 -21.19 -35.63
CA GLN A 48 -10.14 -21.18 -35.35
C GLN A 48 -10.91 -21.77 -36.53
N VAL A 49 -11.99 -22.49 -36.22
CA VAL A 49 -12.91 -23.01 -37.21
C VAL A 49 -13.83 -21.89 -37.66
N ILE A 50 -13.79 -21.56 -38.95
CA ILE A 50 -14.58 -20.50 -39.59
C ILE A 50 -15.24 -21.04 -40.86
N LYS A 51 -16.30 -20.39 -41.32
CA LYS A 51 -16.87 -20.70 -42.64
C LYS A 51 -16.03 -20.06 -43.74
N VAL A 52 -15.93 -20.71 -44.90
CA VAL A 52 -15.27 -20.15 -46.10
C VAL A 52 -15.81 -18.75 -46.43
N SER A 53 -17.11 -18.52 -46.29
CA SER A 53 -17.73 -17.20 -46.54
C SER A 53 -17.30 -16.10 -45.57
N GLN A 54 -16.80 -16.46 -44.38
CA GLN A 54 -16.42 -15.53 -43.31
C GLN A 54 -14.92 -15.28 -43.25
N GLU A 55 -14.12 -15.89 -44.14
CA GLU A 55 -12.66 -15.81 -44.12
C GLU A 55 -12.15 -14.36 -44.14
N GLN A 56 -12.66 -13.55 -45.07
CA GLN A 56 -12.23 -12.16 -45.24
C GLN A 56 -12.62 -11.29 -44.04
N GLU A 57 -13.82 -11.48 -43.49
CA GLU A 57 -14.27 -10.81 -42.27
C GLU A 57 -13.44 -11.25 -41.07
N HIS A 58 -13.13 -12.54 -40.96
CA HIS A 58 -12.27 -13.05 -39.88
C HIS A 58 -10.87 -12.41 -39.91
N TYR A 59 -10.26 -12.22 -41.09
CA TYR A 59 -8.92 -11.60 -41.19
C TYR A 59 -8.85 -10.17 -40.67
N THR A 60 -9.96 -9.42 -40.63
CA THR A 60 -9.94 -8.05 -40.09
C THR A 60 -9.66 -8.04 -38.59
N ASP A 61 -10.10 -9.07 -37.86
CA ASP A 61 -10.01 -9.15 -36.40
C ASP A 61 -9.15 -10.32 -35.89
N CYS A 62 -8.67 -11.19 -36.78
CA CYS A 62 -7.83 -12.32 -36.43
C CYS A 62 -6.51 -11.86 -35.78
N VAL A 63 -6.26 -12.36 -34.58
CA VAL A 63 -5.11 -11.99 -33.72
C VAL A 63 -3.76 -12.43 -34.30
N SER A 64 -3.74 -13.52 -35.05
CA SER A 64 -2.52 -14.08 -35.65
C SER A 64 -2.35 -13.67 -37.11
N TYR A 65 -3.30 -12.93 -37.68
CA TYR A 65 -3.23 -12.48 -39.06
C TYR A 65 -2.08 -11.46 -39.22
N PRO A 66 -1.19 -11.65 -40.21
CA PRO A 66 -0.10 -10.71 -40.47
C PRO A 66 -0.62 -9.33 -40.84
N THR A 67 -0.20 -8.32 -40.09
CA THR A 67 -0.55 -6.92 -40.35
C THR A 67 0.70 -6.04 -40.27
N VAL A 68 0.69 -4.97 -41.05
CA VAL A 68 1.69 -3.91 -40.94
C VAL A 68 1.45 -3.09 -39.69
N CYS A 69 2.53 -2.53 -39.12
CA CYS A 69 2.45 -1.59 -38.02
C CYS A 69 1.58 -0.38 -38.40
N SER A 70 0.74 0.09 -37.46
CA SER A 70 -0.13 1.25 -37.68
C SER A 70 0.59 2.59 -37.69
N ASN A 71 1.86 2.65 -37.26
CA ASN A 71 2.63 3.88 -37.24
C ASN A 71 3.07 4.27 -38.66
N GLN A 72 2.71 5.49 -39.07
CA GLN A 72 3.02 6.01 -40.39
C GLN A 72 4.55 5.99 -40.65
N GLY A 73 4.96 5.35 -41.74
CA GLY A 73 6.37 5.20 -42.13
C GLY A 73 7.03 3.92 -41.61
N CYS A 74 6.37 3.16 -40.71
CA CYS A 74 6.83 1.84 -40.29
C CYS A 74 6.31 0.77 -41.26
N GLN A 75 7.20 -0.08 -41.76
CA GLN A 75 6.85 -1.21 -42.64
C GLN A 75 6.97 -2.57 -41.93
N TYR A 76 7.08 -2.57 -40.60
CA TYR A 76 7.18 -3.80 -39.82
C TYR A 76 5.91 -4.63 -39.99
N LEU A 77 6.08 -5.92 -40.33
CA LEU A 77 5.02 -6.88 -40.58
C LEU A 77 5.13 -8.02 -39.57
N ALA A 78 4.08 -8.24 -38.80
CA ALA A 78 4.01 -9.30 -37.78
C ALA A 78 2.55 -9.73 -37.56
N PRO A 79 2.32 -10.85 -36.86
CA PRO A 79 1.00 -11.17 -36.30
C PRO A 79 0.43 -9.99 -35.51
N ARG A 80 -0.89 -9.76 -35.61
CA ARG A 80 -1.57 -8.59 -35.03
C ARG A 80 -1.33 -8.45 -33.52
N ASP A 81 -1.30 -9.56 -32.79
CA ASP A 81 -1.00 -9.60 -31.35
C ASP A 81 0.43 -9.14 -30.99
N GLN A 82 1.39 -9.25 -31.91
CA GLN A 82 2.80 -8.86 -31.69
C GLN A 82 3.09 -7.40 -32.07
N VAL A 83 2.19 -6.73 -32.79
CA VAL A 83 2.42 -5.34 -33.23
C VAL A 83 2.49 -4.37 -32.05
N ALA A 84 1.71 -4.59 -31.00
CA ALA A 84 1.73 -3.74 -29.81
C ALA A 84 3.09 -3.78 -29.09
N ASP A 85 3.67 -4.98 -28.95
CA ASP A 85 4.99 -5.17 -28.35
C ASP A 85 6.04 -4.40 -29.16
N HIS A 86 6.10 -4.63 -30.48
CA HIS A 86 6.96 -3.88 -31.39
C HIS A 86 6.80 -2.36 -31.24
N GLN A 87 5.57 -1.84 -31.17
CA GLN A 87 5.33 -0.40 -31.00
C GLN A 87 5.93 0.14 -29.70
N SER A 88 5.82 -0.62 -28.62
CA SER A 88 6.29 -0.21 -27.30
C SER A 88 7.83 -0.23 -27.16
N THR A 89 8.51 -1.19 -27.78
CA THR A 89 9.94 -1.43 -27.58
C THR A 89 10.81 -0.97 -28.75
N ASP A 90 10.41 -1.28 -29.99
CA ASP A 90 11.33 -1.28 -31.14
C ASP A 90 10.98 -0.27 -32.22
N CYS A 91 9.69 0.10 -32.33
CA CYS A 91 9.22 0.91 -33.44
C CYS A 91 9.86 2.29 -33.43
N LEU A 92 10.73 2.52 -34.43
CA LEU A 92 11.39 3.80 -34.67
C LEU A 92 10.41 4.95 -34.96
N TYR A 93 9.21 4.62 -35.45
CA TYR A 93 8.15 5.57 -35.77
C TYR A 93 7.11 5.70 -34.65
N GLN A 94 7.35 5.12 -33.48
CA GLN A 94 6.53 5.36 -32.30
C GLN A 94 6.83 6.75 -31.73
N ASN A 95 5.78 7.51 -31.40
CA ASN A 95 5.93 8.72 -30.60
C ASN A 95 6.21 8.35 -29.15
N ILE A 96 7.35 8.78 -28.65
CA ILE A 96 7.80 8.59 -27.27
C ILE A 96 8.09 9.95 -26.62
N PHE A 97 8.04 10.00 -25.29
CA PHE A 97 8.48 11.19 -24.55
C PHE A 97 10.01 11.25 -24.53
N CYS A 98 10.54 12.48 -24.45
CA CYS A 98 11.95 12.71 -24.17
C CYS A 98 12.36 12.05 -22.84
N SER A 99 13.59 11.54 -22.76
CA SER A 99 14.18 10.94 -21.54
C SER A 99 14.20 11.90 -20.34
N PHE A 100 14.11 13.22 -20.59
CA PHE A 100 14.06 14.26 -19.58
C PHE A 100 12.64 14.63 -19.12
N ASN A 101 11.62 13.80 -19.43
CA ASN A 101 10.23 14.04 -19.03
C ASN A 101 10.05 14.25 -17.53
N ASP A 102 10.72 13.45 -16.71
CA ASP A 102 10.55 13.48 -15.25
C ASP A 102 11.22 14.68 -14.59
N VAL A 103 12.12 15.34 -15.31
CA VAL A 103 12.80 16.58 -14.88
C VAL A 103 12.29 17.83 -15.61
N GLY A 104 11.29 17.69 -16.49
CA GLY A 104 10.51 18.82 -17.02
C GLY A 104 10.32 18.90 -18.54
N CYS A 105 11.03 18.11 -19.34
CA CYS A 105 10.89 18.16 -20.80
C CYS A 105 9.68 17.34 -21.29
N LYS A 106 8.56 17.98 -21.62
CA LYS A 106 7.31 17.31 -22.05
C LYS A 106 7.20 17.04 -23.56
N VAL A 107 8.31 17.16 -24.29
CA VAL A 107 8.32 16.97 -25.75
C VAL A 107 8.10 15.49 -26.10
N LYS A 108 7.24 15.25 -27.09
CA LYS A 108 7.10 13.95 -27.76
C LYS A 108 7.77 14.01 -29.13
N VAL A 109 8.53 12.97 -29.46
CA VAL A 109 9.24 12.82 -30.74
C VAL A 109 9.11 11.38 -31.21
N LEU A 110 9.36 11.14 -32.50
CA LEU A 110 9.54 9.77 -32.99
C LEU A 110 10.80 9.19 -32.36
N ARG A 111 10.78 7.90 -32.03
CA ARG A 111 11.93 7.20 -31.42
C ARG A 111 13.23 7.38 -32.22
N LYS A 112 13.16 7.38 -33.56
CA LYS A 112 14.32 7.66 -34.43
C LYS A 112 14.92 9.06 -34.28
N ASP A 113 14.10 10.06 -33.93
CA ASP A 113 14.48 11.47 -33.87
C ASP A 113 14.81 11.91 -32.43
N LEU A 114 14.75 10.99 -31.46
CA LEU A 114 15.01 11.28 -30.05
C LEU A 114 16.42 11.83 -29.82
N LEU A 115 17.42 11.21 -30.45
CA LEU A 115 18.81 11.63 -30.31
C LEU A 115 19.05 13.05 -30.84
N ASP A 116 18.42 13.39 -31.98
CA ASP A 116 18.52 14.72 -32.58
C ASP A 116 17.89 15.78 -31.67
N HIS A 117 16.70 15.47 -31.13
CA HIS A 117 16.04 16.32 -30.14
C HIS A 117 16.90 16.51 -28.89
N GLU A 118 17.41 15.43 -28.29
CA GLU A 118 18.22 15.50 -27.06
C GLU A 118 19.52 16.27 -27.28
N THR A 119 20.15 16.11 -28.44
CA THR A 119 21.35 16.87 -28.81
C THR A 119 21.04 18.36 -28.96
N ALA A 120 19.97 18.71 -29.68
CA ALA A 120 19.56 20.09 -29.89
C ALA A 120 19.08 20.77 -28.59
N ALA A 121 18.43 20.01 -27.70
CA ALA A 121 17.89 20.48 -26.43
C ALA A 121 18.88 20.36 -25.26
N ASN A 122 20.14 19.98 -25.49
CA ASN A 122 21.09 19.70 -24.41
C ASN A 122 21.26 20.88 -23.42
N VAL A 123 21.29 22.12 -23.91
CA VAL A 123 21.39 23.30 -23.04
C VAL A 123 20.14 23.49 -22.17
N SER A 124 18.94 23.25 -22.71
CA SER A 124 17.71 23.34 -21.90
C SER A 124 17.58 22.17 -20.93
N HIS A 125 17.96 20.96 -21.35
CA HIS A 125 17.99 19.76 -20.51
C HIS A 125 18.98 19.91 -19.35
N THR A 126 20.20 20.38 -19.61
CA THR A 126 21.20 20.66 -18.55
C THR A 126 20.72 21.74 -17.58
N LYS A 127 19.99 22.76 -18.05
CA LYS A 127 19.34 23.74 -17.17
C LYS A 127 18.28 23.11 -16.27
N LEU A 128 17.43 22.22 -16.81
CA LEU A 128 16.43 21.49 -16.02
C LEU A 128 17.09 20.61 -14.96
N LEU A 129 18.16 19.90 -15.34
CA LEU A 129 18.96 19.10 -14.40
C LEU A 129 19.58 19.97 -13.29
N LEU A 130 20.17 21.11 -13.64
CA LEU A 130 20.75 22.03 -12.67
C LEU A 130 19.68 22.58 -11.71
N GLN A 131 18.52 22.98 -12.24
CA GLN A 131 17.40 23.44 -11.41
C GLN A 131 16.95 22.35 -10.44
N LYS A 132 16.78 21.12 -10.91
CA LYS A 132 16.39 19.99 -10.04
C LYS A 132 17.46 19.67 -9.01
N HIS A 133 18.74 19.73 -9.38
CA HIS A 133 19.86 19.52 -8.47
C HIS A 133 19.92 20.58 -7.37
N LEU A 134 19.76 21.85 -7.73
CA LEU A 134 19.71 22.95 -6.76
C LEU A 134 18.52 22.80 -5.81
N GLN A 135 17.34 22.47 -6.33
CA GLN A 135 16.15 22.20 -5.51
C GLN A 135 16.41 21.07 -4.50
N THR A 136 16.92 19.93 -4.96
CA THR A 136 17.23 18.79 -4.08
C THR A 136 18.29 19.14 -3.05
N ASN A 137 19.29 19.96 -3.39
CA ASN A 137 20.29 20.42 -2.42
C ASN A 137 19.69 21.34 -1.36
N THR A 138 18.75 22.22 -1.72
CA THR A 138 18.01 23.05 -0.76
C THR A 138 17.18 22.19 0.17
N GLU A 139 16.38 21.26 -0.36
CA GLU A 139 15.56 20.32 0.44
C GLU A 139 16.44 19.47 1.39
N LEU A 140 17.62 19.03 0.92
CA LEU A 140 18.59 18.30 1.73
C LEU A 140 19.19 19.17 2.85
N ALA A 141 19.47 20.44 2.57
CA ALA A 141 20.00 21.38 3.57
C ALA A 141 18.96 21.65 4.67
N GLU A 142 17.71 21.88 4.30
CA GLU A 142 16.57 22.05 5.22
C GLU A 142 16.41 20.81 6.10
N THR A 143 16.36 19.62 5.49
CA THR A 143 16.25 18.35 6.22
C THR A 143 17.40 18.14 7.21
N LYS A 144 18.62 18.53 6.85
CA LYS A 144 19.78 18.47 7.75
C LYS A 144 19.64 19.43 8.93
N GLN A 145 19.12 20.63 8.70
CA GLN A 145 18.86 21.58 9.77
C GLN A 145 17.80 21.03 10.73
N ASP A 146 16.68 20.54 10.21
CA ASP A 146 15.59 19.94 11.00
C ASP A 146 16.09 18.76 11.86
N LEU A 147 16.99 17.95 11.31
CA LEU A 147 17.63 16.85 12.04
C LEU A 147 18.47 17.36 13.22
N VAL A 148 19.26 18.42 13.03
CA VAL A 148 20.06 19.04 14.10
C VAL A 148 19.17 19.64 15.17
N GLU A 149 18.09 20.32 14.78
CA GLU A 149 17.13 20.90 15.73
C GLU A 149 16.43 19.80 16.54
N THR A 150 16.01 18.72 15.89
CA THR A 150 15.39 17.57 16.55
C THR A 150 16.36 16.90 17.53
N LYS A 151 17.62 16.73 17.14
CA LYS A 151 18.66 16.18 18.01
C LYS A 151 18.90 17.06 19.25
N THR A 152 18.93 18.37 19.06
CA THR A 152 19.07 19.32 20.17
C THR A 152 17.89 19.24 21.13
N LYS A 153 16.65 19.22 20.60
CA LYS A 153 15.44 19.05 21.42
C LYS A 153 15.45 17.74 22.20
N LEU A 154 15.86 16.64 21.57
CA LEU A 154 15.97 15.34 22.22
C LEU A 154 16.95 15.37 23.40
N ASN A 155 18.12 16.02 23.23
CA ASN A 155 19.09 16.15 24.31
C ASN A 155 18.52 16.96 25.49
N VAL A 156 17.84 18.08 25.23
CA VAL A 156 17.20 18.90 26.28
C VAL A 156 16.17 18.07 27.05
N THR A 157 15.28 17.36 26.35
CA THR A 157 14.28 16.50 27.01
C THR A 157 14.93 15.38 27.83
N ASN A 158 16.07 14.85 27.38
CA ASN A 158 16.81 13.84 28.11
C ASN A 158 17.44 14.40 29.40
N ASP A 159 17.98 15.62 29.34
CA ASP A 159 18.50 16.33 30.52
C ASP A 159 17.38 16.64 31.53
N GLU A 160 16.21 17.10 31.05
CA GLU A 160 15.01 17.32 31.87
C GLU A 160 14.51 16.02 32.53
N LEU A 161 14.58 14.90 31.82
CA LEU A 161 14.23 13.58 32.35
C LEU A 161 15.16 13.18 33.51
N TYR A 162 16.47 13.37 33.37
CA TYR A 162 17.43 13.08 34.44
C TYR A 162 17.21 13.98 35.66
N ALA A 163 16.99 15.28 35.46
CA ALA A 163 16.70 16.20 36.55
C ALA A 163 15.40 15.82 37.29
N THR A 164 14.36 15.43 36.55
CA THR A 164 13.09 14.99 37.14
C THR A 164 13.26 13.68 37.94
N LYS A 165 14.11 12.77 37.45
CA LYS A 165 14.42 11.53 38.17
C LYS A 165 15.15 11.80 39.48
N GLU A 166 16.11 12.71 39.49
CA GLU A 166 16.82 13.13 40.71
C GLU A 166 15.87 13.79 41.72
N GLN A 167 14.99 14.68 41.26
CA GLN A 167 13.95 15.28 42.10
C GLN A 167 13.02 14.23 42.74
N LEU A 168 12.65 13.20 41.97
CA LEU A 168 11.83 12.09 42.47
C LEU A 168 12.57 11.30 43.57
N ASP A 169 13.86 11.02 43.37
CA ASP A 169 14.68 10.32 44.37
C ASP A 169 14.81 11.13 45.67
N ILE A 170 15.03 12.44 45.58
CA ILE A 170 15.06 13.34 46.75
C ILE A 170 13.70 13.32 47.47
N THR A 171 12.60 13.47 46.73
CA THR A 171 11.24 13.47 47.30
C THR A 171 10.94 12.16 48.03
N ASN A 172 11.38 11.02 47.48
CA ASN A 172 11.22 9.71 48.12
C ASN A 172 12.01 9.61 49.44
N ILE A 173 13.22 10.17 49.49
CA ILE A 173 14.03 10.22 50.72
C ILE A 173 13.33 11.09 51.78
N GLU A 174 12.84 12.27 51.40
CA GLU A 174 12.12 13.17 52.30
C GLU A 174 10.82 12.55 52.84
N LEU A 175 10.08 11.85 51.98
CA LEU A 175 8.87 11.12 52.35
C LEU A 175 9.17 10.02 53.37
N ALA A 176 10.24 9.25 53.17
CA ALA A 176 10.68 8.24 54.12
C ALA A 176 11.03 8.84 55.49
N GLY A 177 11.80 9.94 55.50
CA GLY A 177 12.15 10.64 56.76
C GLY A 177 10.93 11.25 57.47
N THR A 178 9.94 11.74 56.73
CA THR A 178 8.69 12.24 57.31
C THR A 178 7.87 11.10 57.93
N LYS A 179 7.85 9.93 57.30
CA LYS A 179 7.18 8.74 57.82
C LYS A 179 7.82 8.23 59.12
N GLU A 180 9.14 8.28 59.22
CA GLU A 180 9.87 7.92 60.45
C GLU A 180 9.52 8.85 61.60
N LYS A 181 9.61 10.18 61.39
CA LYS A 181 9.20 11.18 62.40
C LYS A 181 7.75 11.05 62.84
N LEU A 182 6.85 10.68 61.93
CA LEU A 182 5.44 10.45 62.25
C LEU A 182 5.29 9.25 63.20
N ASN A 183 6.05 8.17 62.98
CA ASN A 183 6.04 7.01 63.87
C ASN A 183 6.60 7.38 65.25
N GLU A 184 7.74 8.09 65.31
CA GLU A 184 8.32 8.57 66.58
C GLU A 184 7.31 9.42 67.37
N THR A 185 6.65 10.37 66.70
CA THR A 185 5.62 11.22 67.35
C THR A 185 4.42 10.38 67.83
N SER A 186 4.04 9.34 67.09
CA SER A 186 2.98 8.42 67.49
C SER A 186 3.37 7.61 68.73
N ASP A 187 4.62 7.17 68.81
CA ASP A 187 5.15 6.44 69.96
C ASP A 187 5.23 7.35 71.20
N ASP A 188 5.75 8.58 71.05
CA ASP A 188 5.79 9.59 72.12
C ASP A 188 4.38 9.95 72.64
N LEU A 189 3.39 10.02 71.74
CA LEU A 189 2.00 10.27 72.12
C LEU A 189 1.43 9.12 72.96
N ASN A 190 1.75 7.86 72.61
CA ASN A 190 1.33 6.70 73.38
C ASN A 190 1.98 6.70 74.78
N VAL A 191 3.28 6.99 74.88
CA VAL A 191 3.98 7.11 76.16
C VAL A 191 3.35 8.21 77.02
N THR A 192 3.06 9.38 76.42
CA THR A 192 2.43 10.50 77.14
C THR A 192 1.04 10.14 77.63
N LYS A 193 0.28 9.37 76.84
CA LYS A 193 -1.03 8.87 77.22
C LYS A 193 -0.95 7.91 78.41
N ASP A 194 -0.03 6.95 78.36
CA ASP A 194 0.19 5.99 79.45
C ASP A 194 0.60 6.73 80.74
N GLN A 195 1.47 7.73 80.63
CA GLN A 195 1.89 8.56 81.77
C GLN A 195 0.73 9.35 82.37
N LEU A 196 -0.17 9.90 81.54
CA LEU A 196 -1.37 10.60 82.01
C LEU A 196 -2.32 9.65 82.75
N ASP A 197 -2.48 8.42 82.26
CA ASP A 197 -3.32 7.41 82.91
C ASP A 197 -2.75 7.03 84.29
N ILE A 198 -1.43 6.87 84.42
CA ILE A 198 -0.76 6.65 85.71
C ILE A 198 -1.00 7.82 86.67
N THR A 199 -0.76 9.05 86.23
CA THR A 199 -0.96 10.24 87.10
C THR A 199 -2.41 10.42 87.53
N ASN A 200 -3.38 10.06 86.67
CA ASN A 200 -4.80 10.06 87.04
C ASN A 200 -5.12 9.02 88.13
N ILE A 201 -4.49 7.85 88.09
CA ILE A 201 -4.61 6.83 89.15
C ILE A 201 -4.02 7.36 90.46
N GLU A 202 -2.78 7.87 90.44
CA GLU A 202 -2.12 8.45 91.62
C GLU A 202 -2.93 9.62 92.23
N LEU A 203 -3.54 10.45 91.38
CA LEU A 203 -4.41 11.55 91.80
C LEU A 203 -5.69 11.05 92.47
N ALA A 204 -6.24 9.93 92.01
CA ALA A 204 -7.42 9.32 92.64
C ALA A 204 -7.07 8.75 94.03
N GLU A 205 -5.95 8.04 94.14
CA GLU A 205 -5.44 7.48 95.41
C GLU A 205 -5.15 8.59 96.43
N THR A 206 -4.48 9.66 96.02
CA THR A 206 -4.21 10.80 96.94
C THR A 206 -5.47 11.53 97.38
N LYS A 207 -6.50 11.63 96.52
CA LYS A 207 -7.81 12.16 96.92
C LYS A 207 -8.50 11.27 97.95
N GLU A 208 -8.40 9.95 97.81
CA GLU A 208 -8.95 8.99 98.77
C GLU A 208 -8.26 9.13 100.14
N GLN A 209 -6.92 9.11 100.17
CA GLN A 209 -6.13 9.32 101.40
C GLN A 209 -6.43 10.67 102.07
N LEU A 210 -6.63 11.74 101.28
CA LEU A 210 -6.99 13.05 101.83
C LEU A 210 -8.36 13.03 102.50
N ASN A 211 -9.34 12.32 101.93
CA ASN A 211 -10.65 12.17 102.55
C ASN A 211 -10.56 11.37 103.85
N GLU A 212 -9.82 10.25 103.84
CA GLU A 212 -9.61 9.43 105.04
C GLU A 212 -8.97 10.24 106.18
N THR A 213 -7.89 10.97 105.90
CA THR A 213 -7.22 11.83 106.91
C THR A 213 -8.10 12.98 107.38
N SER A 214 -8.93 13.55 106.51
CA SER A 214 -9.93 14.55 106.89
C SER A 214 -10.98 13.97 107.84
N ASP A 215 -11.47 12.76 107.56
CA ASP A 215 -12.44 12.06 108.41
C ASP A 215 -11.84 11.72 109.77
N GLU A 216 -10.60 11.22 109.83
CA GLU A 216 -9.87 10.97 111.07
C GLU A 216 -9.71 12.24 111.93
N LEU A 217 -9.33 13.36 111.29
CA LEU A 217 -9.18 14.65 111.98
C LEU A 217 -10.52 15.13 112.54
N TYR A 218 -11.61 14.95 111.79
CA TYR A 218 -12.97 15.28 112.25
C TYR A 218 -13.36 14.48 113.50
N VAL A 219 -13.03 13.19 113.53
CA VAL A 219 -13.26 12.33 114.69
C VAL A 219 -12.42 12.74 115.90
N MET A 220 -11.16 13.20 115.72
CA MET A 220 -10.31 13.62 116.84
C MET A 220 -10.75 14.94 117.51
N ILE A 221 -11.50 15.79 116.82
CA ILE A 221 -11.90 17.13 117.31
C ILE A 221 -13.33 17.12 117.93
N CYS A 222 -14.07 16.00 117.82
CA CYS A 222 -15.39 15.79 118.43
C CYS A 222 -15.30 15.05 119.78
#